data_AF-A0A4V3EJC0-F1
#
_entry.id   AF-A0A4V3EJC0-F1
#
_cell.length_a   1.000
_cell.length_b   1.000
_cell.length_c   1.000
_cell.angle_alpha   90.00
_cell.angle_beta   90.00
_cell.angle_gamma   90.00
#
_symmetry.space_group_name_H-M   'P 1'
#
loop_
_entity.id
_entity.type
_entity.pdbx_description
1 polymer ?
#
loop_
_entity_poly.entity_id
_entity_poly.type
_entity_poly.pdbx_seq_one_letter_code
_entity_poly.pdbx_strand_id
1 'polypeptide(L)'
;MLAVAVVSLGFLTACGTAPPPSDELAHEMIDAANGPDGEPLSEAERDCMHEQVDDFELTDDEQAGFGDLDDVFNKAADGQEAAMEIVARFQADLTSCRGLG
;
A
#
# COMPACT_ATOMS: atom_id res chain seq x y z
N MET A 1 33.22 -10.39 18.48
CA MET A 1 32.22 -9.56 19.18
C MET A 1 31.27 -9.04 18.11
N LEU A 2 30.01 -9.50 18.14
CA LEU A 2 28.96 -9.07 17.21
C LEU A 2 28.67 -7.58 17.43
N ALA A 3 28.88 -6.75 16.42
CA ALA A 3 28.36 -5.39 16.39
C ALA A 3 26.94 -5.46 15.81
N VAL A 4 25.96 -5.40 16.70
CA VAL A 4 24.54 -5.22 16.37
C VAL A 4 24.39 -3.80 15.83
N ALA A 5 24.35 -3.65 14.51
CA ALA A 5 23.89 -2.43 13.87
C ALA A 5 22.37 -2.38 14.04
N VAL A 6 21.92 -1.65 15.06
CA VAL A 6 20.53 -1.25 15.24
C VAL A 6 20.19 -0.36 14.04
N VAL A 7 19.55 -0.94 13.03
CA VAL A 7 18.92 -0.19 11.95
C VAL A 7 17.68 0.44 12.55
N SER A 8 17.84 1.67 13.02
CA SER A 8 16.74 2.56 13.37
C SER A 8 15.92 2.80 12.11
N LEU A 9 14.90 1.95 11.88
CA LEU A 9 13.78 2.26 11.01
C LEU A 9 13.04 3.41 11.66
N GLY A 10 13.57 4.62 11.43
CA GLY A 10 12.92 5.88 11.76
C GLY A 10 11.58 5.86 11.07
N PHE A 11 10.54 5.65 11.87
CA PHE A 11 9.14 5.78 11.53
C PHE A 11 8.97 6.95 10.56
N LEU A 12 8.55 6.63 9.35
CA LEU A 12 7.87 7.58 8.48
C LEU A 12 6.58 7.98 9.22
N THR A 13 6.69 8.94 10.13
CA THR A 13 5.55 9.72 10.62
C THR A 13 5.15 10.68 9.52
N ALA A 14 4.66 10.13 8.39
CA ALA A 14 3.91 10.88 7.42
C ALA A 14 2.46 10.91 7.90
N CYS A 15 2.05 12.10 8.35
CA CYS A 15 0.70 12.66 8.39
C CYS A 15 -0.47 11.79 8.89
N GLY A 16 -1.03 12.21 10.02
CA GLY A 16 -2.19 11.58 10.63
C GLY A 16 -3.46 11.64 9.77
N THR A 17 -4.33 10.65 9.98
CA THR A 17 -5.76 10.68 9.69
C THR A 17 -6.14 11.31 8.34
N ALA A 18 -5.36 11.05 7.28
CA ALA A 18 -5.87 11.25 5.95
C ALA A 18 -6.84 10.09 5.69
N PRO A 19 -8.07 10.35 5.20
CA PRO A 19 -8.91 9.28 4.70
C PRO A 19 -8.12 8.47 3.65
N PRO A 20 -8.46 7.18 3.46
CA PRO A 20 -7.79 6.37 2.46
C PRO A 20 -7.76 7.07 1.10
N PRO A 21 -6.72 6.81 0.31
CA PRO A 21 -6.67 7.34 -1.02
C PRO A 21 -7.79 6.73 -1.85
N SER A 22 -8.71 7.57 -2.32
CA SER A 22 -9.45 7.26 -3.54
C SER A 22 -8.47 6.82 -4.63
N ASP A 23 -8.90 6.03 -5.61
CA ASP A 23 -8.04 5.55 -6.71
C ASP A 23 -7.16 6.69 -7.27
N GLU A 24 -7.74 7.87 -7.51
CA GLU A 24 -7.01 9.07 -7.94
C GLU A 24 -5.83 9.47 -7.03
N LEU A 25 -6.00 9.44 -5.70
CA LEU A 25 -4.93 9.74 -4.76
C LEU A 25 -3.91 8.59 -4.69
N ALA A 26 -4.34 7.33 -4.89
CA ALA A 26 -3.43 6.20 -4.92
C ALA A 26 -2.50 6.28 -6.13
N HIS A 27 -3.05 6.64 -7.29
CA HIS A 27 -2.30 6.93 -8.51
C HIS A 27 -1.31 8.09 -8.28
N GLU A 28 -1.75 9.22 -7.69
CA GLU A 28 -0.84 10.34 -7.37
C GLU A 28 0.29 9.93 -6.41
N MET A 29 -0.01 9.09 -5.41
CA MET A 29 1.00 8.59 -4.48
C MET A 29 2.00 7.67 -5.16
N ILE A 30 1.57 6.82 -6.09
CA ILE A 30 2.46 5.98 -6.91
C ILE A 30 3.36 6.84 -7.78
N ASP A 31 2.83 7.87 -8.42
CA ASP A 31 3.61 8.79 -9.26
C ASP A 31 4.64 9.61 -8.46
N ALA A 32 4.34 9.88 -7.18
CA ALA A 32 5.25 10.56 -6.26
C ALA A 32 6.18 9.60 -5.48
N ALA A 33 5.99 8.29 -5.60
CA ALA A 33 6.75 7.30 -4.84
C ALA A 33 8.17 7.13 -5.39
N ASN A 34 9.09 6.83 -4.47
CA ASN A 34 10.44 6.40 -4.81
C ASN A 34 10.61 4.91 -4.48
N GLY A 35 11.53 4.28 -5.19
CA GLY A 35 12.00 2.93 -4.94
C GLY A 35 12.77 2.83 -3.62
N PRO A 36 13.13 1.61 -3.21
CA PRO A 36 13.86 1.36 -1.96
C PRO A 36 15.27 1.95 -1.93
N ASP A 37 15.84 2.26 -3.10
CA ASP A 37 17.11 2.95 -3.29
C ASP A 37 16.99 4.49 -3.23
N GLY A 38 15.77 5.01 -3.12
CA GLY A 38 15.48 6.44 -3.04
C GLY A 38 15.35 7.13 -4.40
N GLU A 39 15.52 6.38 -5.50
CA GLU A 39 15.30 6.88 -6.85
C GLU A 39 13.82 6.76 -7.24
N PRO A 40 13.32 7.56 -8.20
CA PRO A 40 11.97 7.40 -8.70
C PRO A 40 11.73 6.00 -9.26
N LEU A 41 10.48 5.54 -9.17
CA LEU A 41 10.07 4.28 -9.76
C LEU A 41 10.29 4.25 -11.27
N SER A 42 10.67 3.08 -11.77
CA SER A 42 10.69 2.82 -13.21
C SER A 42 9.29 3.01 -13.79
N GLU A 43 9.19 3.38 -15.07
CA GLU A 43 7.90 3.50 -15.76
C GLU A 43 7.13 2.18 -15.72
N ALA A 44 7.81 1.05 -15.96
CA ALA A 44 7.20 -0.27 -15.89
C ALA A 44 6.71 -0.64 -14.48
N GLU A 45 7.40 -0.18 -13.44
CA GLU A 45 6.95 -0.41 -12.06
C GLU A 45 5.75 0.47 -11.69
N ARG A 46 5.70 1.72 -12.16
CA ARG A 46 4.54 2.61 -11.95
C ARG A 46 3.32 2.09 -12.68
N ASP A 47 3.47 1.74 -13.95
CA ASP A 47 2.36 1.25 -14.78
C ASP A 47 1.75 -0.02 -14.17
N CYS A 48 2.59 -0.96 -13.71
CA CYS A 48 2.12 -2.14 -13.00
C CYS A 48 1.38 -1.78 -11.70
N MET A 49 1.90 -0.83 -10.91
CA MET A 49 1.23 -0.42 -9.66
C MET A 49 -0.11 0.24 -9.92
N HIS A 50 -0.23 1.07 -10.94
CA HIS A 50 -1.50 1.68 -11.35
C HIS A 50 -2.51 0.60 -11.78
N GLU A 51 -2.08 -0.38 -12.57
CA GLU A 51 -2.93 -1.52 -12.96
C GLU A 51 -3.39 -2.33 -11.74
N GLN A 52 -2.51 -2.56 -10.75
CA GLN A 52 -2.90 -3.24 -9.51
C GLN A 52 -3.87 -2.43 -8.65
N VAL A 53 -3.83 -1.09 -8.68
CA VAL A 53 -4.84 -0.26 -8.01
C VAL A 53 -6.18 -0.42 -8.73
N ASP A 54 -6.19 -0.36 -10.06
CA ASP A 54 -7.41 -0.43 -10.87
C ASP A 54 -8.09 -1.82 -10.81
N ASP A 55 -7.29 -2.88 -10.72
CA ASP A 55 -7.77 -4.27 -10.71
C ASP A 55 -8.05 -4.81 -9.30
N PHE A 56 -7.74 -4.07 -8.24
CA PHE A 56 -7.93 -4.58 -6.89
C PHE A 56 -9.42 -4.61 -6.51
N GLU A 57 -9.96 -5.82 -6.45
CA GLU A 57 -11.32 -6.06 -6.00
C GLU A 57 -11.35 -6.83 -4.67
N LEU A 58 -12.37 -6.54 -3.86
CA LEU A 58 -12.69 -7.35 -2.71
C LEU A 58 -13.30 -8.68 -3.18
N THR A 59 -12.88 -9.78 -2.57
CA THR A 59 -13.50 -11.08 -2.81
C THR A 59 -14.95 -11.11 -2.33
N ASP A 60 -15.76 -12.03 -2.86
CA ASP A 60 -17.17 -12.18 -2.46
C ASP A 60 -17.35 -12.33 -0.93
N ASP A 61 -16.42 -13.04 -0.27
CA ASP A 61 -16.44 -13.23 1.18
C ASP A 61 -16.09 -11.94 1.95
N GLU A 62 -15.17 -11.12 1.43
CA GLU A 62 -14.80 -9.85 2.02
C GLU A 62 -15.90 -8.80 1.86
N GLN A 63 -16.59 -8.80 0.72
CA GLN A 63 -17.74 -7.92 0.47
C GLN A 63 -18.92 -8.15 1.44
N ALA A 64 -18.95 -9.30 2.13
CA ALA A 64 -19.93 -9.54 3.19
C ALA A 64 -19.66 -8.71 4.47
N GLY A 65 -18.42 -8.26 4.68
CA GLY A 65 -17.98 -7.50 5.85
C GLY A 65 -17.49 -6.08 5.57
N PHE A 66 -17.21 -5.77 4.31
CA PHE A 66 -16.63 -4.51 3.85
C PHE A 66 -17.37 -3.98 2.62
N GLY A 67 -17.69 -2.69 2.62
CA GLY A 67 -18.42 -2.06 1.50
C GLY A 67 -17.56 -1.82 0.27
N ASP A 68 -16.31 -1.39 0.49
CA ASP A 68 -15.33 -1.00 -0.52
C ASP A 68 -13.94 -0.93 0.14
N LEU A 69 -12.92 -0.58 -0.66
CA LEU A 69 -11.55 -0.43 -0.17
C LEU A 69 -11.42 0.71 0.85
N ASP A 70 -12.21 1.78 0.72
CA ASP A 70 -12.23 2.88 1.68
C ASP A 70 -12.71 2.42 3.06
N ASP A 71 -13.77 1.62 3.13
CA ASP A 71 -14.28 1.01 4.35
C ASP A 71 -13.23 0.06 4.96
N VAL A 72 -12.53 -0.72 4.14
CA VAL A 72 -11.40 -1.56 4.58
C VAL A 72 -10.33 -0.70 5.26
N PHE A 73 -9.84 0.36 4.61
CA PHE A 73 -8.79 1.18 5.21
C PHE A 73 -9.24 1.90 6.48
N ASN A 74 -10.46 2.42 6.52
CA ASN A 74 -11.02 3.05 7.72
C ASN A 74 -11.05 2.05 8.90
N LYS A 75 -11.54 0.82 8.65
CA LYS A 75 -11.58 -0.23 9.67
C LYS A 75 -10.18 -0.76 10.05
N ALA A 76 -9.24 -0.78 9.12
CA ALA A 76 -7.85 -1.13 9.40
C ALA A 76 -7.21 -0.07 10.31
N ALA A 77 -7.50 1.22 10.11
CA ALA A 77 -7.05 2.30 10.98
C ALA A 77 -7.64 2.20 12.40
N ASP A 78 -8.86 1.67 12.53
CA ASP A 78 -9.49 1.33 13.81
C ASP A 78 -8.95 0.03 14.44
N GLY A 79 -8.03 -0.67 13.77
CA GLY A 79 -7.36 -1.86 14.27
C GLY A 79 -8.12 -3.17 14.04
N GLN A 80 -9.07 -3.21 13.10
CA GLN A 80 -9.78 -4.45 12.76
C GLN A 80 -8.85 -5.40 11.99
N GLU A 81 -8.63 -6.60 12.54
CA GLU A 81 -7.67 -7.58 12.00
C GLU A 81 -7.96 -7.97 10.54
N ALA A 82 -9.20 -8.33 10.23
CA ALA A 82 -9.60 -8.70 8.86
C ALA A 82 -9.36 -7.56 7.85
N ALA A 83 -9.54 -6.31 8.28
CA ALA A 83 -9.29 -5.15 7.43
C ALA A 83 -7.79 -4.95 7.18
N MET A 84 -6.97 -5.11 8.23
CA MET A 84 -5.51 -5.08 8.11
C MET A 84 -4.97 -6.19 7.21
N GLU A 85 -5.59 -7.36 7.18
CA GLU A 85 -5.23 -8.46 6.27
C GLU A 85 -5.49 -8.08 4.80
N ILE A 86 -6.63 -7.45 4.50
CA ILE A 86 -6.94 -6.98 3.14
C ILE A 86 -5.95 -5.88 2.72
N VAL A 87 -5.64 -4.93 3.60
CA VAL A 87 -4.62 -3.90 3.36
C VAL A 87 -3.25 -4.53 3.10
N ALA A 88 -2.89 -5.58 3.83
CA ALA A 88 -1.63 -6.30 3.62
C ALA A 88 -1.60 -7.00 2.25
N ARG A 89 -2.72 -7.58 1.78
CA ARG A 89 -2.83 -8.13 0.42
C ARG A 89 -2.62 -7.04 -0.62
N PHE A 90 -3.35 -5.94 -0.52
CA PHE A 90 -3.22 -4.81 -1.43
C PHE A 90 -1.76 -4.31 -1.53
N GLN A 91 -1.08 -4.15 -0.40
CA GLN A 91 0.34 -3.76 -0.39
C GLN A 91 1.26 -4.82 -1.01
N ALA A 92 0.94 -6.12 -0.84
CA ALA A 92 1.70 -7.20 -1.46
C ALA A 92 1.55 -7.19 -2.98
N ASP A 93 0.34 -6.92 -3.50
CA ASP A 93 0.06 -6.80 -4.93
C ASP A 93 0.87 -5.64 -5.53
N LEU A 94 0.89 -4.48 -4.87
CA LEU A 94 1.75 -3.35 -5.26
C LEU A 94 3.25 -3.71 -5.21
N THR A 95 3.67 -4.44 -4.18
CA THR A 95 5.08 -4.85 -4.03
C THR A 95 5.50 -5.84 -5.13
N SER A 96 4.57 -6.61 -5.70
CA SER A 96 4.85 -7.55 -6.79
C SER A 96 5.36 -6.86 -8.06
N CYS A 97 5.05 -5.58 -8.24
CA CYS A 97 5.50 -4.75 -9.36
C CYS A 97 6.96 -4.29 -9.25
N ARG A 98 7.64 -4.56 -8.13
CA ARG A 98 9.02 -4.13 -7.90
C ARG A 98 10.02 -4.96 -8.72
N GLY A 99 11.01 -4.27 -9.28
CA GLY A 99 12.04 -4.88 -10.13
C GLY A 99 11.59 -5.17 -11.56
N LEU A 100 10.46 -4.59 -11.98
CA LEU A 100 10.06 -4.54 -13.39
C LEU A 100 10.84 -3.42 -14.09
N GLY A 101 11.76 -3.80 -14.98
CA GLY A 101 12.63 -2.86 -15.71
C GLY A 101 14.05 -3.38 -15.84
#